data_AF-A0A4R3VZK8-F1
#
_entry.id   AF-A0A4R3VZK8-F1
#
_cell.length_a   1.000
_cell.length_b   1.000
_cell.length_c   1.000
_cell.angle_alpha   90.00
_cell.angle_beta   90.00
_cell.angle_gamma   90.00
#
_symmetry.space_group_name_H-M   'P 1'
#
loop_
_entity.id
_entity.type
_entity.pdbx_description
1 polymer ?
#
loop_
_entity_poly.entity_id
_entity_poly.type
_entity_poly.pdbx_seq_one_letter_code
_entity_poly.pdbx_strand_id
1 'polypeptide(L)'
;MKLYGTSVLLLLFMLLSCGQKYGANLPFNSQQASKDSATLFADGIISTHLNEYNITFSPDGNVVLFTIANTTTANRFYTIFITKKEEGKWTKPQIAPFSGQFSDADPFFAPDGEKLYYISTRPILQGQPKSDFDIWCVDYANGDFSKPKHLGNEINSEKDELYPAISKKWNLFFSAENGENGYDIMLSKYSNGKYLPRVSLSGSLNTTNIEFDAFVHPDEKYIIYTGIGYKDGYGSGDLYISYNREDLWTHGRNMGKQVNSPHMDQCPMVSTDGKYLFFTSFRDGQPYNSKEPMTTKVYLDMLNSPLNGLGNIFWIDFQKLSNRENYTNE
;
A
#
# COMPACT_ATOMS: atom_id res chain seq x y z
N MET A 1 -59.32 47.89 23.33
CA MET A 1 -58.63 48.16 22.05
C MET A 1 -57.19 48.58 22.35
N LYS A 2 -56.26 47.63 22.29
CA LYS A 2 -54.79 47.82 22.19
C LYS A 2 -54.21 46.44 21.88
N LEU A 3 -53.85 46.22 20.61
CA LEU A 3 -53.14 45.03 20.14
C LEU A 3 -51.66 45.18 20.50
N TYR A 4 -51.06 44.17 21.12
CA TYR A 4 -49.62 43.99 21.16
C TYR A 4 -49.24 43.04 20.02
N GLY A 5 -48.73 43.60 18.93
CA GLY A 5 -48.09 42.84 17.85
C GLY A 5 -46.65 42.54 18.25
N THR A 6 -46.32 41.27 18.45
CA THR A 6 -44.94 40.80 18.58
C THR A 6 -44.33 40.71 17.18
N SER A 7 -43.47 41.67 16.84
CA SER A 7 -42.61 41.59 15.66
C SER A 7 -41.56 40.50 15.87
N VAL A 8 -41.71 39.37 15.18
CA VAL A 8 -40.66 38.36 15.06
C VAL A 8 -39.68 38.87 14.00
N LEU A 9 -38.52 39.34 14.44
CA LEU A 9 -37.41 39.72 13.58
C LEU A 9 -36.75 38.42 13.07
N LEU A 10 -37.09 37.99 11.85
CA LEU A 10 -36.43 36.87 11.19
C LEU A 10 -35.02 37.35 10.76
N LEU A 11 -34.01 37.05 11.57
CA LEU A 11 -32.61 37.21 11.21
C LEU A 11 -32.25 36.14 10.16
N LEU A 12 -32.28 36.54 8.89
CA LEU A 12 -31.72 35.75 7.78
C LEU A 12 -30.19 35.73 7.94
N PHE A 13 -29.65 34.67 8.54
CA PHE A 13 -28.23 34.36 8.46
C PHE A 13 -27.92 33.91 7.03
N MET A 14 -27.47 34.84 6.18
CA MET A 14 -26.73 34.46 4.97
C MET A 14 -25.35 33.94 5.41
N LEU A 15 -25.27 32.62 5.63
CA LEU A 15 -23.99 31.92 5.62
C LEU A 15 -23.43 32.00 4.20
N LEU A 16 -22.59 33.01 3.95
CA LEU A 16 -21.61 32.95 2.88
C LEU A 16 -20.61 31.85 3.26
N SER A 17 -20.98 30.60 3.00
CA SER A 17 -19.99 29.54 2.93
C SER A 17 -19.12 29.86 1.73
N CYS A 18 -17.88 30.28 1.98
CA CYS A 18 -16.82 30.11 1.00
C CYS A 18 -16.53 28.61 0.96
N GLY A 19 -17.47 27.84 0.40
CA GLY A 19 -17.28 26.45 0.08
C GLY A 19 -16.27 26.40 -1.04
N GLN A 20 -15.02 26.03 -0.74
CA GLN A 20 -14.16 25.49 -1.77
C GLN A 20 -14.93 24.36 -2.43
N LYS A 21 -15.27 24.56 -3.70
CA LYS A 21 -15.91 23.56 -4.57
C LYS A 21 -14.90 22.43 -4.82
N TYR A 22 -14.65 21.58 -3.83
CA TYR A 22 -14.03 20.27 -4.04
C TYR A 22 -15.13 19.24 -4.24
N GLY A 23 -15.97 19.49 -5.25
CA GLY A 23 -16.87 18.52 -5.85
C GLY A 23 -16.37 18.23 -7.26
N ALA A 24 -15.13 17.76 -7.38
CA ALA A 24 -14.59 17.34 -8.66
C ALA A 24 -14.89 15.85 -8.85
N ASN A 25 -15.45 15.49 -10.00
CA ASN A 25 -15.49 14.11 -10.47
C ASN A 25 -14.07 13.58 -10.48
N LEU A 26 -13.77 12.56 -9.67
CA LEU A 26 -12.45 11.96 -9.56
C LEU A 26 -12.45 10.59 -10.26
N PRO A 27 -12.15 10.52 -11.57
CA PRO A 27 -12.03 9.23 -12.24
C PRO A 27 -10.62 8.67 -12.01
N PHE A 28 -10.50 7.57 -11.27
CA PHE A 28 -9.36 6.67 -11.47
C PHE A 28 -9.32 6.15 -12.91
N ASN A 29 -10.48 6.15 -13.59
CA ASN A 29 -10.71 5.52 -14.88
C ASN A 29 -10.33 6.37 -16.12
N SER A 30 -9.89 7.64 -15.99
CA SER A 30 -9.55 8.45 -17.18
C SER A 30 -8.06 8.51 -17.49
N GLN A 31 -7.20 8.03 -16.59
CA GLN A 31 -5.76 7.96 -16.83
C GLN A 31 -5.39 6.53 -17.21
N GLN A 32 -4.66 6.35 -18.31
CA GLN A 32 -4.07 5.06 -18.65
C GLN A 32 -2.63 5.06 -18.13
N ALA A 33 -2.24 4.00 -17.42
CA ALA A 33 -0.86 3.86 -16.97
C ALA A 33 0.11 3.94 -18.15
N SER A 34 1.22 4.64 -17.93
CA SER A 34 2.29 4.77 -18.92
C SER A 34 2.95 3.41 -19.18
N LYS A 35 3.51 3.26 -20.39
CA LYS A 35 4.24 2.06 -20.84
C LYS A 35 5.75 2.21 -20.76
N ASP A 36 6.22 3.44 -20.54
CA ASP A 36 7.64 3.80 -20.68
C ASP A 36 8.27 4.13 -19.32
N SER A 37 7.47 4.58 -18.36
CA SER A 37 7.93 4.90 -17.00
C SER A 37 6.74 4.95 -16.04
N ALA A 38 6.96 4.62 -14.77
CA ALA A 38 5.90 4.73 -13.77
C ALA A 38 5.47 6.18 -13.55
N THR A 39 4.17 6.38 -13.31
CA THR A 39 3.53 7.68 -13.09
C THR A 39 2.80 7.70 -11.76
N LEU A 40 2.48 8.88 -11.22
CA LEU A 40 1.64 8.97 -10.02
C LEU A 40 0.29 8.31 -10.26
N PHE A 41 -0.20 7.61 -9.24
CA PHE A 41 -1.53 7.02 -9.23
C PHE A 41 -2.50 7.88 -8.44
N ALA A 42 -3.66 8.17 -9.05
CA ALA A 42 -4.76 8.90 -8.43
C ALA A 42 -4.29 10.19 -7.72
N ASP A 43 -3.56 11.03 -8.45
CA ASP A 43 -3.03 12.32 -8.00
C ASP A 43 -4.11 13.20 -7.35
N GLY A 44 -3.81 13.72 -6.16
CA GLY A 44 -4.71 14.54 -5.35
C GLY A 44 -5.78 13.75 -4.58
N ILE A 45 -5.81 12.42 -4.71
CA ILE A 45 -6.74 11.53 -4.00
C ILE A 45 -5.98 10.55 -3.12
N ILE A 46 -5.13 9.72 -3.73
CA ILE A 46 -4.30 8.75 -3.03
C ILE A 46 -2.88 9.30 -2.94
N SER A 47 -2.27 9.65 -4.08
CA SER A 47 -0.97 10.31 -4.06
C SER A 47 -1.16 11.78 -3.74
N THR A 48 -0.71 12.21 -2.57
CA THR A 48 -0.87 13.58 -2.10
C THR A 48 0.46 14.13 -1.58
N HIS A 49 0.43 15.17 -0.76
CA HIS A 49 1.61 15.70 -0.09
C HIS A 49 1.98 14.93 1.18
N LEU A 50 1.17 13.92 1.54
CA LEU A 50 1.39 13.08 2.70
C LEU A 50 2.33 11.93 2.31
N ASN A 51 2.65 11.08 3.29
CA ASN A 51 3.58 9.97 3.11
C ASN A 51 2.79 8.67 2.93
N GLU A 52 2.38 8.40 1.69
CA GLU A 52 1.58 7.24 1.34
C GLU A 52 2.44 6.01 1.04
N TYR A 53 2.00 4.86 1.53
CA TYR A 53 2.63 3.55 1.33
C TYR A 53 1.57 2.54 0.97
N ASN A 54 1.97 1.52 0.20
CA ASN A 54 1.24 0.30 -0.11
C ASN A 54 -0.19 0.55 -0.63
N ILE A 55 -0.75 -0.44 -1.30
CA ILE A 55 -2.12 -0.31 -1.83
C ILE A 55 -2.71 -1.68 -2.09
N THR A 56 -4.01 -1.80 -1.83
CA THR A 56 -4.79 -2.99 -2.20
C THR A 56 -6.15 -2.61 -2.74
N PHE A 57 -6.70 -3.48 -3.57
CA PHE A 57 -7.98 -3.33 -4.24
C PHE A 57 -8.86 -4.50 -3.87
N SER A 58 -10.15 -4.25 -3.61
CA SER A 58 -11.12 -5.34 -3.60
C SER A 58 -11.14 -6.01 -4.98
N PRO A 59 -11.45 -7.32 -5.09
CA PRO A 59 -11.43 -8.01 -6.37
C PRO A 59 -12.33 -7.41 -7.45
N ASP A 60 -13.44 -6.79 -7.04
CA ASP A 60 -14.35 -6.07 -7.93
C ASP A 60 -13.86 -4.66 -8.34
N GLY A 61 -12.75 -4.19 -7.77
CA GLY A 61 -12.12 -2.90 -8.06
C GLY A 61 -12.89 -1.68 -7.53
N ASN A 62 -13.86 -1.87 -6.63
CA ASN A 62 -14.69 -0.79 -6.09
C ASN A 62 -14.21 -0.25 -4.74
N VAL A 63 -13.25 -0.90 -4.10
CA VAL A 63 -12.67 -0.46 -2.82
C VAL A 63 -11.16 -0.44 -2.94
N VAL A 64 -10.55 0.62 -2.43
CA VAL A 64 -9.11 0.75 -2.31
C VAL A 64 -8.75 1.03 -0.86
N LEU A 65 -7.73 0.35 -0.37
CA LEU A 65 -7.08 0.67 0.89
C LEU A 65 -5.60 0.94 0.66
N PHE A 66 -5.06 1.89 1.41
CA PHE A 66 -3.65 2.29 1.35
C PHE A 66 -3.24 2.85 2.71
N THR A 67 -1.95 2.89 3.00
CA THR A 67 -1.43 3.36 4.28
C THR A 67 -0.92 4.80 4.15
N ILE A 68 -1.16 5.63 5.16
CA ILE A 68 -0.47 6.92 5.33
C ILE A 68 0.35 6.86 6.62
N ALA A 69 1.63 7.21 6.53
CA ALA A 69 2.50 7.34 7.70
C ALA A 69 2.49 8.78 8.24
N ASN A 70 2.18 8.94 9.52
CA ASN A 70 2.40 10.20 10.23
C ASN A 70 3.90 10.29 10.59
N THR A 71 4.63 11.21 9.96
CA THR A 71 6.09 11.22 10.00
C THR A 71 6.65 11.89 11.25
N THR A 72 7.31 11.10 12.11
CA THR A 72 8.67 11.36 12.61
C THR A 72 9.36 10.00 12.78
N THR A 73 10.68 9.92 12.57
CA THR A 73 11.46 8.67 12.72
C THR A 73 11.40 8.07 14.13
N ALA A 74 11.07 8.88 15.15
CA ALA A 74 10.95 8.43 16.54
C ALA A 74 9.55 7.91 16.92
N ASN A 75 8.49 8.32 16.20
CA ASN A 75 7.09 7.97 16.53
C ASN A 75 6.33 7.63 15.24
N ARG A 76 6.85 6.68 14.44
CA ARG A 76 6.22 6.29 13.17
C ARG A 76 4.89 5.61 13.46
N PHE A 77 3.80 6.27 13.08
CA PHE A 77 2.44 5.79 13.24
C PHE A 77 1.80 5.66 11.87
N TYR A 78 1.41 4.45 11.50
CA TYR A 78 0.74 4.16 10.25
C TYR A 78 -0.77 4.09 10.46
N THR A 79 -1.52 4.54 9.46
CA THR A 79 -2.97 4.45 9.46
C THR A 79 -3.44 4.01 8.10
N ILE A 80 -4.34 3.03 8.08
CA ILE A 80 -4.93 2.52 6.85
C ILE A 80 -6.14 3.40 6.51
N PHE A 81 -6.13 3.93 5.29
CA PHE A 81 -7.22 4.68 4.70
C PHE A 81 -7.99 3.81 3.71
N ILE A 82 -9.27 4.12 3.52
CA ILE A 82 -10.19 3.49 2.58
C ILE A 82 -10.85 4.56 1.71
N THR A 83 -10.97 4.27 0.42
CA THR A 83 -11.83 4.99 -0.52
C THR A 83 -12.68 3.99 -1.30
N LYS A 84 -13.91 4.37 -1.64
CA LYS A 84 -14.89 3.51 -2.29
C LYS A 84 -15.38 4.16 -3.59
N LYS A 85 -15.72 3.35 -4.57
CA LYS A 85 -16.33 3.77 -5.82
C LYS A 85 -17.85 3.72 -5.71
N GLU A 86 -18.48 4.89 -5.68
CA GLU A 86 -19.92 5.08 -5.57
C GLU A 86 -20.42 5.82 -6.82
N GLU A 87 -21.39 5.25 -7.53
CA GLU A 87 -21.93 5.82 -8.78
C GLU A 87 -20.85 6.19 -9.81
N GLY A 88 -19.79 5.39 -9.88
CA GLY A 88 -18.66 5.59 -10.78
C GLY A 88 -17.62 6.62 -10.33
N LYS A 89 -17.77 7.22 -9.14
CA LYS A 89 -16.86 8.21 -8.57
C LYS A 89 -16.23 7.70 -7.29
N TRP A 90 -14.98 8.08 -7.04
CA TRP A 90 -14.31 7.74 -5.80
C TRP A 90 -14.67 8.73 -4.69
N THR A 91 -14.97 8.19 -3.52
CA THR A 91 -15.19 8.98 -2.31
C THR A 91 -13.87 9.55 -1.79
N LYS A 92 -13.95 10.62 -0.99
CA LYS A 92 -12.76 11.12 -0.30
C LYS A 92 -12.21 10.02 0.63
N PRO A 93 -10.89 9.78 0.67
CA PRO A 93 -10.32 8.81 1.61
C PRO A 93 -10.70 9.13 3.07
N GLN A 94 -10.99 8.07 3.82
CA GLN A 94 -11.30 8.10 5.24
C GLN A 94 -10.47 7.03 5.95
N ILE A 95 -10.25 7.16 7.26
CA ILE A 95 -9.60 6.10 8.05
C ILE A 95 -10.47 4.84 8.00
N ALA A 96 -9.86 3.69 7.73
CA ALA A 96 -10.57 2.41 7.73
C ALA A 96 -11.15 2.13 9.13
N PRO A 97 -12.39 1.59 9.27
CA PRO A 97 -13.05 1.46 10.57
C PRO A 97 -12.30 0.61 11.62
N PHE A 98 -11.37 -0.24 11.18
CA PHE A 98 -10.53 -1.07 12.05
C PHE A 98 -9.16 -0.44 12.38
N SER A 99 -8.84 0.74 11.82
CA SER A 99 -7.54 1.39 11.94
C SER A 99 -7.57 2.72 12.70
N GLY A 100 -6.40 3.21 13.11
CA GLY A 100 -6.19 4.55 13.69
C GLY A 100 -6.13 4.58 15.22
N GLN A 101 -6.40 3.45 15.88
CA GLN A 101 -6.15 3.30 17.32
C GLN A 101 -4.73 2.78 17.60
N PHE A 102 -4.20 1.96 16.70
CA PHE A 102 -2.86 1.38 16.75
C PHE A 102 -2.14 1.74 15.46
N SER A 103 -0.83 1.48 15.39
CA SER A 103 -0.12 1.60 14.12
C SER A 103 -0.57 0.43 13.26
N ASP A 104 -1.26 0.71 12.15
CA ASP A 104 -1.75 -0.30 11.22
C ASP A 104 -1.28 0.00 9.80
N ALA A 105 -0.81 -1.01 9.08
CA ALA A 105 -0.25 -0.87 7.74
C ALA A 105 -0.50 -2.12 6.88
N ASP A 106 0.02 -2.08 5.65
CA ASP A 106 0.08 -3.18 4.68
C ASP A 106 -1.25 -3.94 4.48
N PRO A 107 -2.35 -3.24 4.14
CA PRO A 107 -3.60 -3.91 3.83
C PRO A 107 -3.46 -4.76 2.56
N PHE A 108 -4.02 -5.97 2.59
CA PHE A 108 -4.06 -6.91 1.49
C PHE A 108 -5.42 -7.61 1.42
N PHE A 109 -6.18 -7.39 0.34
CA PHE A 109 -7.39 -8.16 0.08
C PHE A 109 -7.04 -9.59 -0.34
N ALA A 110 -7.66 -10.56 0.34
CA ALA A 110 -7.61 -11.94 -0.09
C ALA A 110 -8.29 -12.12 -1.47
N PRO A 111 -7.94 -13.17 -2.23
CA PRO A 111 -8.47 -13.37 -3.58
C PRO A 111 -10.00 -13.53 -3.67
N ASP A 112 -10.66 -13.93 -2.59
CA ASP A 112 -12.12 -14.06 -2.52
C ASP A 112 -12.82 -12.70 -2.31
N GLY A 113 -12.09 -11.67 -1.87
CA GLY A 113 -12.64 -10.37 -1.52
C GLY A 113 -13.43 -10.36 -0.22
N GLU A 114 -13.48 -11.46 0.52
CA GLU A 114 -14.22 -11.58 1.78
C GLU A 114 -13.33 -11.38 3.01
N LYS A 115 -12.01 -11.29 2.81
CA LYS A 115 -11.04 -11.03 3.88
C LYS A 115 -10.03 -9.97 3.48
N LEU A 116 -9.62 -9.18 4.48
CA LEU A 116 -8.49 -8.27 4.40
C LEU A 116 -7.49 -8.66 5.49
N TYR A 117 -6.24 -8.83 5.09
CA TYR A 117 -5.09 -9.02 5.95
C TYR A 117 -4.33 -7.70 6.09
N TYR A 118 -3.74 -7.45 7.24
CA TYR A 118 -2.97 -6.23 7.50
C TYR A 118 -2.06 -6.44 8.71
N ILE A 119 -1.11 -5.53 8.92
CA ILE A 119 -0.22 -5.58 10.08
C ILE A 119 -0.63 -4.56 11.13
N SER A 120 -0.43 -4.89 12.41
CA SER A 120 -0.83 -4.01 13.51
C SER A 120 0.04 -4.18 14.74
N THR A 121 0.32 -3.07 15.43
CA THR A 121 0.88 -3.08 16.81
C THR A 121 -0.21 -3.26 17.88
N ARG A 122 -1.43 -3.62 17.48
CA ARG A 122 -2.53 -3.90 18.39
C ARG A 122 -2.16 -5.04 19.34
N PRO A 123 -2.43 -4.89 20.65
CA PRO A 123 -2.09 -5.92 21.61
C PRO A 123 -3.11 -7.08 21.58
N ILE A 124 -2.62 -8.31 21.75
CA ILE A 124 -3.47 -9.50 21.89
C ILE A 124 -4.26 -9.45 23.21
N LEU A 125 -3.61 -9.00 24.29
CA LEU A 125 -4.22 -8.79 25.60
C LEU A 125 -4.37 -7.29 25.87
N GLN A 126 -5.59 -6.87 26.19
CA GLN A 126 -5.89 -5.46 26.42
C GLN A 126 -4.99 -4.86 27.51
N GLY A 127 -4.36 -3.73 27.22
CA GLY A 127 -3.48 -3.01 28.15
C GLY A 127 -2.01 -3.45 28.15
N GLN A 128 -1.63 -4.43 27.32
CA GLN A 128 -0.22 -4.83 27.15
C GLN A 128 0.33 -4.24 25.84
N PRO A 129 0.95 -3.05 25.85
CA PRO A 129 1.43 -2.41 24.63
C PRO A 129 2.44 -3.31 23.91
N LYS A 130 2.35 -3.33 22.58
CA LYS A 130 3.27 -4.02 21.68
C LYS A 130 3.95 -2.99 20.79
N SER A 131 5.22 -3.20 20.47
CA SER A 131 6.01 -2.31 19.61
C SER A 131 6.26 -2.89 18.23
N ASP A 132 6.26 -4.22 18.13
CA ASP A 132 6.40 -4.97 16.89
C ASP A 132 5.04 -5.21 16.21
N PHE A 133 5.06 -5.45 14.91
CA PHE A 133 3.90 -5.70 14.08
C PHE A 133 3.57 -7.18 13.99
N ASP A 134 2.32 -7.53 14.34
CA ASP A 134 1.73 -8.84 14.06
C ASP A 134 0.84 -8.76 12.80
N ILE A 135 0.61 -9.90 12.14
CA ILE A 135 -0.41 -10.03 11.10
C ILE A 135 -1.79 -10.30 11.73
N TRP A 136 -2.76 -9.48 11.30
CA TRP A 136 -4.17 -9.55 11.67
C TRP A 136 -5.04 -9.69 10.42
N CYS A 137 -6.29 -10.11 10.61
CA CYS A 137 -7.29 -10.09 9.56
C CYS A 137 -8.65 -9.57 10.03
N VAL A 138 -9.44 -9.09 9.07
CA VAL A 138 -10.86 -8.75 9.22
C VAL A 138 -11.64 -9.42 8.09
N ASP A 139 -12.87 -9.84 8.38
CA ASP A 139 -13.82 -10.23 7.33
C ASP A 139 -14.40 -8.94 6.71
N TYR A 140 -14.62 -8.94 5.39
CA TYR A 140 -15.23 -7.84 4.65
C TYR A 140 -16.52 -8.33 3.98
N ALA A 141 -17.65 -7.70 4.30
CA ALA A 141 -18.95 -8.04 3.71
C ALA A 141 -19.86 -6.82 3.70
N ASN A 142 -20.62 -6.64 2.62
CA ASN A 142 -21.62 -5.57 2.48
C ASN A 142 -21.10 -4.15 2.77
N GLY A 143 -19.81 -3.89 2.51
CA GLY A 143 -19.20 -2.59 2.77
C GLY A 143 -18.65 -2.39 4.18
N ASP A 144 -18.80 -3.37 5.07
CA ASP A 144 -18.38 -3.34 6.47
C ASP A 144 -17.26 -4.34 6.76
N PHE A 145 -16.55 -4.07 7.87
CA PHE A 145 -15.46 -4.92 8.36
C PHE A 145 -15.80 -5.52 9.73
N SER A 146 -15.41 -6.77 9.95
CA SER A 146 -15.53 -7.41 11.26
C SER A 146 -14.56 -6.81 12.28
N LYS A 147 -14.64 -7.28 13.53
CA LYS A 147 -13.56 -7.06 14.51
C LYS A 147 -12.27 -7.76 14.03
N PRO A 148 -11.08 -7.16 14.28
CA PRO A 148 -9.79 -7.77 14.00
C PRO A 148 -9.58 -9.11 14.70
N LYS A 149 -8.93 -10.03 14.00
CA LYS A 149 -8.53 -11.36 14.47
C LYS A 149 -7.02 -11.54 14.27
N HIS A 150 -6.31 -11.88 15.34
CA HIS A 150 -4.88 -12.19 15.30
C HIS A 150 -4.66 -13.56 14.63
N LEU A 151 -3.62 -13.71 13.80
CA LEU A 151 -3.36 -14.98 13.09
C LEU A 151 -2.66 -16.06 13.92
N GLY A 152 -2.25 -15.73 15.15
CA GLY A 152 -1.66 -16.68 16.09
C GLY A 152 -0.16 -16.86 15.90
N ASN A 153 0.46 -17.54 16.87
CA ASN A 153 1.91 -17.56 17.06
C ASN A 153 2.65 -18.54 16.11
N GLU A 154 1.91 -19.28 15.27
CA GLU A 154 2.49 -20.07 14.17
C GLU A 154 2.91 -19.17 13.00
N ILE A 155 2.27 -18.00 12.90
CA ILE A 155 2.58 -16.95 11.93
C ILE A 155 3.41 -15.87 12.61
N ASN A 156 2.88 -15.30 13.69
CA ASN A 156 3.44 -14.13 14.35
C ASN A 156 4.50 -14.52 15.39
N SER A 157 5.49 -13.66 15.61
CA SER A 157 6.57 -13.88 16.57
C SER A 157 6.73 -12.72 17.55
N GLU A 158 7.88 -12.67 18.23
CA GLU A 158 8.26 -11.57 19.13
C GLU A 158 8.98 -10.44 18.35
N LYS A 159 8.85 -10.44 17.02
CA LYS A 159 9.48 -9.53 16.07
C LYS A 159 8.45 -9.16 15.00
N ASP A 160 8.80 -8.23 14.14
CA ASP A 160 7.94 -7.75 13.07
C ASP A 160 7.64 -8.82 12.01
N GLU A 161 6.35 -9.00 11.72
CA GLU A 161 5.85 -9.63 10.51
C GLU A 161 5.17 -8.59 9.61
N LEU A 162 5.70 -8.41 8.41
CA LEU A 162 5.37 -7.30 7.52
C LEU A 162 4.75 -7.77 6.20
N TYR A 163 3.94 -6.93 5.58
CA TYR A 163 3.47 -7.09 4.20
C TYR A 163 2.84 -8.45 3.85
N PRO A 164 1.70 -8.83 4.47
CA PRO A 164 1.03 -10.08 4.20
C PRO A 164 0.45 -10.12 2.77
N ALA A 165 0.61 -11.24 2.08
CA ALA A 165 0.01 -11.51 0.80
C ALA A 165 -0.55 -12.94 0.73
N ILE A 166 -1.77 -13.08 0.20
CA ILE A 166 -2.53 -14.33 0.18
C ILE A 166 -2.71 -14.83 -1.25
N SER A 167 -2.36 -16.09 -1.51
CA SER A 167 -2.61 -16.76 -2.80
C SER A 167 -4.01 -17.39 -2.87
N LYS A 168 -4.44 -17.86 -4.05
CA LYS A 168 -5.70 -18.63 -4.20
C LYS A 168 -5.69 -19.97 -3.48
N LYS A 169 -4.49 -20.50 -3.15
CA LYS A 169 -4.34 -21.67 -2.29
C LYS A 169 -4.47 -21.33 -0.81
N TRP A 170 -4.75 -20.06 -0.49
CA TRP A 170 -4.75 -19.50 0.85
C TRP A 170 -3.39 -19.50 1.54
N ASN A 171 -2.30 -19.77 0.83
CA ASN A 171 -0.98 -19.66 1.41
C ASN A 171 -0.66 -18.19 1.70
N LEU A 172 -0.07 -17.95 2.87
CA LEU A 172 0.32 -16.62 3.33
C LEU A 172 1.82 -16.45 3.10
N PHE A 173 2.16 -15.39 2.38
CA PHE A 173 3.52 -14.90 2.17
C PHE A 173 3.67 -13.58 2.94
N PHE A 174 4.80 -13.36 3.59
CA PHE A 174 5.05 -12.17 4.40
C PHE A 174 6.55 -12.02 4.64
N SER A 175 6.99 -10.82 5.02
CA SER A 175 8.39 -10.58 5.39
C SER A 175 8.54 -10.78 6.89
N ALA A 176 9.59 -11.47 7.31
CA ALA A 176 9.93 -11.59 8.74
C ALA A 176 11.44 -11.68 8.91
N GLU A 177 11.94 -11.28 10.08
CA GLU A 177 13.35 -11.49 10.41
C GLU A 177 13.70 -12.99 10.45
N ASN A 178 14.77 -13.36 9.74
CA ASN A 178 15.21 -14.75 9.62
C ASN A 178 16.74 -14.86 9.69
N GLY A 179 17.26 -14.99 10.92
CA GLY A 179 18.71 -15.08 11.16
C GLY A 179 19.39 -13.71 11.19
N GLU A 180 20.68 -13.68 10.83
CA GLU A 180 21.52 -12.47 10.95
C GLU A 180 21.41 -11.51 9.75
N ASN A 181 20.78 -11.95 8.65
CA ASN A 181 20.73 -11.18 7.38
C ASN A 181 19.60 -10.13 7.33
N GLY A 182 18.78 -10.02 8.38
CA GLY A 182 17.62 -9.13 8.40
C GLY A 182 16.32 -9.84 8.00
N TYR A 183 15.56 -9.25 7.08
CA TYR A 183 14.27 -9.78 6.62
C TYR A 183 14.42 -10.71 5.43
N ASP A 184 13.68 -11.81 5.47
CA ASP A 184 13.42 -12.73 4.37
C ASP A 184 11.92 -12.75 4.05
N ILE A 185 11.57 -13.24 2.85
CA ILE A 185 10.20 -13.63 2.55
C ILE A 185 9.94 -15.03 3.12
N MET A 186 8.89 -15.13 3.93
CA MET A 186 8.43 -16.34 4.60
C MET A 186 7.13 -16.85 3.95
N LEU A 187 6.88 -18.15 4.08
CA LEU A 187 5.68 -18.83 3.63
C LEU A 187 5.04 -19.60 4.78
N SER A 188 3.75 -19.42 4.98
CA SER A 188 2.91 -20.34 5.72
C SER A 188 1.86 -20.97 4.81
N LYS A 189 1.91 -22.30 4.70
CA LYS A 189 0.94 -23.06 3.90
C LYS A 189 -0.40 -23.15 4.65
N TYR A 190 -1.50 -23.01 3.92
CA TYR A 190 -2.83 -23.23 4.48
C TYR A 190 -3.30 -24.67 4.25
N SER A 191 -3.68 -25.36 5.31
CA SER A 191 -4.11 -26.76 5.25
C SER A 191 -5.09 -27.08 6.37
N ASN A 192 -6.16 -27.81 6.03
CA ASN A 192 -7.19 -28.26 6.99
C ASN A 192 -7.75 -27.13 7.87
N GLY A 193 -8.02 -25.97 7.27
CA GLY A 193 -8.65 -24.84 7.95
C GLY A 193 -7.69 -23.96 8.78
N LYS A 194 -6.38 -24.23 8.75
CA LYS A 194 -5.38 -23.47 9.52
C LYS A 194 -4.09 -23.23 8.73
N TYR A 195 -3.36 -22.20 9.14
CA TYR A 195 -1.98 -21.97 8.73
C TYR A 195 -1.03 -22.95 9.42
N LEU A 196 -0.05 -23.45 8.68
CA LEU A 196 1.06 -24.24 9.21
C LEU A 196 2.20 -23.31 9.71
N PRO A 197 3.14 -23.81 10.52
CA PRO A 197 4.29 -23.00 10.93
C PRO A 197 5.01 -22.38 9.73
N ARG A 198 5.43 -21.12 9.85
CA ARG A 198 6.14 -20.41 8.77
C ARG A 198 7.49 -21.06 8.45
N VAL A 199 7.86 -21.04 7.17
CA VAL A 199 9.15 -21.50 6.66
C VAL A 199 9.74 -20.47 5.70
N SER A 200 11.07 -20.43 5.58
CA SER A 200 11.73 -19.65 4.53
C SER A 200 11.40 -20.23 3.15
N LEU A 201 11.34 -19.38 2.11
CA LEU A 201 11.08 -19.85 0.75
C LEU A 201 12.20 -20.78 0.26
N SER A 202 11.81 -21.85 -0.43
CA SER A 202 12.76 -22.74 -1.10
C SER A 202 13.26 -22.12 -2.40
N GLY A 203 14.50 -22.42 -2.76
CA GLY A 203 15.15 -21.87 -3.96
C GLY A 203 16.18 -20.82 -3.61
N SER A 204 16.26 -19.76 -4.40
CA SER A 204 17.30 -18.73 -4.31
C SER A 204 16.74 -17.30 -4.32
N LEU A 205 15.46 -17.13 -3.96
CA LEU A 205 14.87 -15.80 -3.80
C LEU A 205 15.48 -15.12 -2.57
N ASN A 206 15.40 -15.75 -1.40
CA ASN A 206 16.02 -15.22 -0.19
C ASN A 206 17.54 -15.37 -0.31
N THR A 207 18.27 -14.28 -0.10
CA THR A 207 19.72 -14.22 -0.30
C THR A 207 20.43 -13.80 1.00
N THR A 208 21.66 -13.30 0.88
CA THR A 208 22.35 -12.63 1.99
C THR A 208 22.01 -11.15 2.09
N ASN A 209 21.29 -10.62 1.11
CA ASN A 209 20.74 -9.28 1.11
C ASN A 209 19.40 -9.27 1.87
N ILE A 210 18.68 -8.15 1.83
CA ILE A 210 17.37 -8.03 2.48
C ILE A 210 16.29 -8.14 1.40
N GLU A 211 15.34 -9.05 1.61
CA GLU A 211 14.14 -9.22 0.80
C GLU A 211 12.88 -9.04 1.64
N PHE A 212 12.08 -8.02 1.30
CA PHE A 212 10.86 -7.70 2.05
C PHE A 212 9.80 -7.10 1.13
N ASP A 213 8.59 -6.89 1.65
CA ASP A 213 7.41 -6.40 0.95
C ASP A 213 7.07 -7.21 -0.31
N ALA A 214 6.51 -8.40 -0.12
CA ALA A 214 6.25 -9.36 -1.19
C ALA A 214 4.80 -9.30 -1.70
N PHE A 215 4.62 -8.96 -2.98
CA PHE A 215 3.43 -9.35 -3.72
C PHE A 215 3.58 -10.78 -4.26
N VAL A 216 2.57 -11.63 -4.06
CA VAL A 216 2.50 -12.96 -4.68
C VAL A 216 1.41 -13.00 -5.73
N HIS A 217 1.74 -13.52 -6.93
CA HIS A 217 0.72 -13.80 -7.94
C HIS A 217 -0.33 -14.78 -7.37
N PRO A 218 -1.63 -14.63 -7.65
CA PRO A 218 -2.67 -15.47 -7.04
C PRO A 218 -2.51 -16.98 -7.27
N ASP A 219 -1.95 -17.38 -8.42
CA ASP A 219 -1.60 -18.77 -8.73
C ASP A 219 -0.16 -19.17 -8.32
N GLU A 220 0.53 -18.34 -7.54
CA GLU A 220 1.92 -18.53 -7.07
C GLU A 220 2.96 -18.68 -8.18
N LYS A 221 2.77 -18.00 -9.32
CA LYS A 221 3.66 -18.09 -10.50
C LYS A 221 4.91 -17.23 -10.38
N TYR A 222 4.77 -16.08 -9.72
CA TYR A 222 5.86 -15.14 -9.49
C TYR A 222 5.61 -14.36 -8.19
N ILE A 223 6.69 -13.84 -7.63
CA ILE A 223 6.70 -12.87 -6.54
C ILE A 223 7.38 -11.60 -7.06
N ILE A 224 6.80 -10.45 -6.72
CA ILE A 224 7.49 -9.15 -6.85
C ILE A 224 7.80 -8.69 -5.43
N TYR A 225 9.03 -8.28 -5.16
CA TYR A 225 9.49 -7.92 -3.83
C TYR A 225 10.44 -6.73 -3.86
N THR A 226 10.66 -6.13 -2.70
CA THR A 226 11.66 -5.08 -2.49
C THR A 226 12.98 -5.70 -2.07
N GLY A 227 14.04 -5.46 -2.83
CA GLY A 227 15.40 -5.89 -2.54
C GLY A 227 16.30 -4.73 -2.14
N ILE A 228 17.08 -4.87 -1.07
CA ILE A 228 18.07 -3.88 -0.60
C ILE A 228 19.46 -4.50 -0.59
N GLY A 229 20.47 -3.77 -1.08
CA GLY A 229 21.88 -4.21 -1.06
C GLY A 229 22.32 -5.02 -2.27
N TYR A 230 21.44 -5.17 -3.26
CA TYR A 230 21.74 -5.80 -4.54
C TYR A 230 22.68 -4.93 -5.39
N LYS A 231 23.65 -5.56 -6.05
CA LYS A 231 24.69 -4.85 -6.85
C LYS A 231 24.15 -4.19 -8.11
N ASP A 232 23.06 -4.71 -8.65
CA ASP A 232 22.35 -4.21 -9.84
C ASP A 232 21.19 -3.26 -9.48
N GLY A 233 21.07 -2.87 -8.21
CA GLY A 233 20.09 -1.89 -7.75
C GLY A 233 20.35 -0.46 -8.26
N TYR A 234 19.29 0.33 -8.35
CA TYR A 234 19.34 1.74 -8.73
C TYR A 234 19.35 2.68 -7.53
N GLY A 235 18.72 2.29 -6.42
CA GLY A 235 18.46 3.15 -5.27
C GLY A 235 18.70 2.47 -3.92
N SER A 236 18.05 2.99 -2.88
CA SER A 236 18.16 2.44 -1.52
C SER A 236 17.29 1.20 -1.29
N GLY A 237 16.38 0.90 -2.22
CA GLY A 237 15.65 -0.36 -2.35
C GLY A 237 14.91 -0.36 -3.69
N ASP A 238 14.89 -1.51 -4.36
CA ASP A 238 14.37 -1.66 -5.72
C ASP A 238 13.40 -2.83 -5.80
N LEU A 239 12.50 -2.80 -6.79
CA LEU A 239 11.62 -3.92 -7.09
C LEU A 239 12.33 -4.97 -7.96
N TYR A 240 12.22 -6.22 -7.50
CA TYR A 240 12.70 -7.43 -8.18
C TYR A 240 11.54 -8.39 -8.42
N ILE A 241 11.66 -9.23 -9.44
CA ILE A 241 10.71 -10.29 -9.75
C ILE A 241 11.39 -11.67 -9.73
N SER A 242 10.78 -12.62 -9.03
CA SER A 242 11.21 -14.03 -8.94
C SER A 242 10.09 -14.95 -9.43
N TYR A 243 10.45 -16.07 -10.07
CA TYR A 243 9.51 -17.03 -10.65
C TYR A 243 9.49 -18.31 -9.85
N ASN A 244 8.32 -18.93 -9.77
CA ASN A 244 8.16 -20.24 -9.18
C ASN A 244 8.39 -21.34 -10.23
N ARG A 245 9.33 -22.26 -9.95
CA ARG A 245 9.60 -23.48 -10.72
C ARG A 245 9.40 -24.69 -9.82
N GLU A 246 8.18 -25.23 -9.81
CA GLU A 246 7.85 -26.43 -9.01
C GLU A 246 8.15 -26.24 -7.51
N ASP A 247 7.68 -25.13 -6.93
CA ASP A 247 7.92 -24.68 -5.55
C ASP A 247 9.36 -24.23 -5.24
N LEU A 248 10.22 -24.12 -6.26
CA LEU A 248 11.53 -23.48 -6.15
C LEU A 248 11.48 -22.06 -6.73
N TRP A 249 11.65 -21.06 -5.87
CA TRP A 249 11.69 -19.66 -6.27
C TRP A 249 13.06 -19.30 -6.84
N THR A 250 13.08 -18.72 -8.05
CA THR A 250 14.33 -18.32 -8.70
C THR A 250 14.98 -17.13 -8.00
N HIS A 251 16.24 -16.85 -8.33
CA HIS A 251 16.85 -15.57 -7.98
C HIS A 251 16.03 -14.42 -8.59
N GLY A 252 15.92 -13.31 -7.87
CA GLY A 252 15.23 -12.13 -8.36
C GLY A 252 15.93 -11.50 -9.56
N ARG A 253 15.14 -10.98 -10.49
CA ARG A 253 15.59 -10.13 -11.58
C ARG A 253 15.14 -8.70 -11.30
N ASN A 254 16.05 -7.73 -11.34
CA ASN A 254 15.70 -6.32 -11.18
C ASN A 254 14.70 -5.90 -12.28
N MET A 255 13.62 -5.21 -11.91
CA MET A 255 12.56 -4.80 -12.85
C MET A 255 12.91 -3.59 -13.73
N GLY A 256 14.15 -3.10 -13.64
CA GLY A 256 14.70 -2.08 -14.52
C GLY A 256 14.23 -0.65 -14.22
N LYS A 257 14.92 0.32 -14.83
CA LYS A 257 14.70 1.77 -14.64
C LYS A 257 13.33 2.33 -15.04
N GLN A 258 12.48 1.53 -15.68
CA GLN A 258 11.10 1.94 -15.99
C GLN A 258 10.21 1.87 -14.75
N VAL A 259 10.52 0.90 -13.89
CA VAL A 259 9.88 0.68 -12.59
C VAL A 259 10.69 1.37 -11.50
N ASN A 260 11.98 1.05 -11.39
CA ASN A 260 12.86 1.50 -10.31
C ASN A 260 13.45 2.90 -10.56
N SER A 261 13.90 3.54 -9.48
CA SER A 261 14.43 4.90 -9.42
C SER A 261 15.70 4.96 -8.55
N PRO A 262 16.41 6.09 -8.52
CA PRO A 262 17.53 6.29 -7.59
C PRO A 262 17.15 6.36 -6.09
N HIS A 263 15.87 6.20 -5.73
CA HIS A 263 15.34 6.32 -4.38
C HIS A 263 14.88 4.95 -3.85
N MET A 264 14.08 4.93 -2.79
CA MET A 264 13.42 3.72 -2.32
C MET A 264 12.16 3.48 -3.18
N ASP A 265 12.09 2.31 -3.81
CA ASP A 265 10.90 1.78 -4.50
C ASP A 265 10.49 0.47 -3.82
N GLN A 266 9.29 0.43 -3.27
CA GLN A 266 8.86 -0.67 -2.38
C GLN A 266 7.35 -0.89 -2.38
N CYS A 267 6.87 -1.83 -1.56
CA CYS A 267 5.45 -2.16 -1.44
C CYS A 267 4.76 -2.47 -2.80
N PRO A 268 5.24 -3.46 -3.57
CA PRO A 268 4.62 -3.82 -4.84
C PRO A 268 3.22 -4.41 -4.65
N MET A 269 2.34 -4.17 -5.61
CA MET A 269 1.02 -4.80 -5.74
C MET A 269 0.63 -4.88 -7.21
N VAL A 270 0.18 -6.04 -7.70
CA VAL A 270 -0.37 -6.15 -9.06
C VAL A 270 -1.89 -6.15 -9.00
N SER A 271 -2.54 -5.43 -9.93
CA SER A 271 -3.99 -5.44 -10.09
C SER A 271 -4.54 -6.86 -10.28
N THR A 272 -5.79 -7.09 -9.88
CA THR A 272 -6.44 -8.41 -9.99
C THR A 272 -6.56 -8.91 -11.43
N ASP A 273 -6.63 -8.01 -12.41
CA ASP A 273 -6.61 -8.32 -13.84
C ASP A 273 -5.19 -8.47 -14.43
N GLY A 274 -4.16 -8.36 -13.59
CA GLY A 274 -2.76 -8.54 -13.95
C GLY A 274 -2.17 -7.44 -14.83
N LYS A 275 -2.89 -6.32 -15.04
CA LYS A 275 -2.49 -5.27 -16.00
C LYS A 275 -1.58 -4.22 -15.43
N TYR A 276 -1.71 -3.89 -14.15
CA TYR A 276 -1.03 -2.75 -13.56
C TYR A 276 -0.22 -3.19 -12.36
N LEU A 277 1.02 -2.70 -12.29
CA LEU A 277 1.84 -2.76 -11.09
C LEU A 277 1.69 -1.43 -10.38
N PHE A 278 1.36 -1.48 -9.09
CA PHE A 278 1.37 -0.37 -8.16
C PHE A 278 2.50 -0.56 -7.17
N PHE A 279 3.08 0.55 -6.70
CA PHE A 279 4.14 0.52 -5.69
C PHE A 279 4.32 1.88 -5.06
N THR A 280 4.93 1.91 -3.88
CA THR A 280 5.36 3.14 -3.22
C THR A 280 6.72 3.56 -3.78
N SER A 281 6.90 4.83 -4.10
CA SER A 281 8.20 5.38 -4.45
C SER A 281 8.45 6.70 -3.73
N PHE A 282 9.70 6.91 -3.33
CA PHE A 282 10.21 8.18 -2.80
C PHE A 282 10.88 9.03 -3.88
N ARG A 283 10.67 8.70 -5.16
CA ARG A 283 11.15 9.53 -6.26
C ARG A 283 10.57 10.94 -6.11
N ASP A 284 11.45 11.91 -6.17
CA ASP A 284 11.10 13.31 -6.03
C ASP A 284 10.76 13.93 -7.39
N GLY A 285 10.18 15.13 -7.30
CA GLY A 285 9.89 15.95 -8.46
C GLY A 285 11.16 16.49 -9.06
N GLN A 286 11.03 17.25 -10.14
CA GLN A 286 12.18 17.99 -10.65
C GLN A 286 12.74 18.93 -9.56
N PRO A 287 14.06 18.95 -9.34
CA PRO A 287 14.68 19.90 -8.43
C PRO A 287 14.24 21.32 -8.77
N TYR A 288 14.09 22.18 -7.76
CA TYR A 288 13.81 23.58 -8.01
C TYR A 288 14.93 24.18 -8.86
N ASN A 289 14.61 24.46 -10.12
CA ASN A 289 15.55 24.99 -11.10
C ASN A 289 14.93 26.23 -11.76
N SER A 290 14.81 27.29 -10.96
CA SER A 290 14.34 28.59 -11.43
C SER A 290 15.51 29.56 -11.56
N LYS A 291 15.43 30.45 -12.56
CA LYS A 291 16.34 31.58 -12.70
C LYS A 291 16.13 32.65 -11.62
N GLU A 292 14.97 32.63 -10.96
CA GLU A 292 14.60 33.57 -9.89
C GLU A 292 14.66 32.91 -8.51
N PRO A 293 14.96 33.68 -7.43
CA PRO A 293 14.93 33.16 -6.06
C PRO A 293 13.57 32.57 -5.70
N MET A 294 13.59 31.51 -4.89
CA MET A 294 12.37 30.87 -4.41
C MET A 294 11.56 31.83 -3.52
N THR A 295 10.26 31.90 -3.77
CA THR A 295 9.32 32.63 -2.90
C THR A 295 8.73 31.69 -1.85
N THR A 296 8.27 32.24 -0.72
CA THR A 296 7.56 31.46 0.31
C THR A 296 6.38 30.68 -0.24
N LYS A 297 5.61 31.29 -1.16
CA LYS A 297 4.47 30.61 -1.79
C LYS A 297 4.93 29.38 -2.55
N VAL A 298 5.94 29.51 -3.41
CA VAL A 298 6.46 28.38 -4.20
C VAL A 298 6.99 27.28 -3.29
N TYR A 299 7.72 27.63 -2.22
CA TYR A 299 8.21 26.65 -1.25
C TYR A 299 7.07 25.86 -0.59
N LEU A 300 6.04 26.56 -0.11
CA LEU A 300 4.88 25.91 0.52
C LEU A 300 4.06 25.10 -0.49
N ASP A 301 3.92 25.57 -1.73
CA ASP A 301 3.23 24.82 -2.79
C ASP A 301 3.98 23.51 -3.08
N MET A 302 5.32 23.52 -3.13
CA MET A 302 6.14 22.31 -3.30
C MET A 302 5.99 21.34 -2.13
N LEU A 303 6.01 21.83 -0.88
CA LEU A 303 5.82 20.96 0.29
C LEU A 303 4.42 20.36 0.37
N ASN A 304 3.40 21.09 -0.11
CA ASN A 304 2.01 20.65 -0.12
C ASN A 304 1.58 20.00 -1.45
N SER A 305 2.53 19.51 -2.23
CA SER A 305 2.30 18.72 -3.45
C SER A 305 2.89 17.31 -3.31
N PRO A 306 2.42 16.33 -4.10
CA PRO A 306 3.16 15.08 -4.30
C PRO A 306 4.58 15.33 -4.83
N LEU A 307 5.41 14.30 -4.77
CA LEU A 307 6.82 14.34 -5.19
C LEU A 307 7.68 15.30 -4.35
N ASN A 308 7.26 15.57 -3.11
CA ASN A 308 7.97 16.41 -2.14
C ASN A 308 9.08 15.66 -1.38
N GLY A 309 9.42 14.44 -1.82
CA GLY A 309 10.39 13.54 -1.19
C GLY A 309 9.77 12.58 -0.16
N LEU A 310 8.47 12.68 0.12
CA LEU A 310 7.72 11.64 0.83
C LEU A 310 7.27 10.55 -0.14
N GLY A 311 6.86 9.41 0.41
CA GLY A 311 6.35 8.29 -0.36
C GLY A 311 5.02 8.66 -1.03
N ASN A 312 4.90 8.35 -2.31
CA ASN A 312 3.65 8.41 -3.05
C ASN A 312 3.42 7.08 -3.79
N ILE A 313 2.17 6.82 -4.21
CA ILE A 313 1.82 5.60 -4.94
C ILE A 313 1.97 5.83 -6.44
N PHE A 314 2.76 4.98 -7.08
CA PHE A 314 3.00 4.95 -8.51
C PHE A 314 2.33 3.75 -9.16
N TRP A 315 2.12 3.85 -10.46
CA TRP A 315 1.64 2.74 -11.27
C TRP A 315 2.24 2.73 -12.69
N ILE A 316 2.28 1.54 -13.29
CA ILE A 316 2.80 1.28 -14.63
C ILE A 316 2.06 0.10 -15.30
N ASP A 317 1.98 0.09 -16.64
CA ASP A 317 1.46 -1.05 -17.43
C ASP A 317 2.38 -2.29 -17.28
N PHE A 318 1.97 -3.23 -16.45
CA PHE A 318 2.74 -4.43 -16.12
C PHE A 318 2.71 -5.50 -17.21
N GLN A 319 1.59 -5.64 -17.93
CA GLN A 319 1.48 -6.63 -19.01
C GLN A 319 2.48 -6.40 -20.14
N LYS A 320 2.84 -5.15 -20.41
CA LYS A 320 3.81 -4.85 -21.47
C LYS A 320 5.24 -4.95 -21.00
N LEU A 321 5.52 -4.70 -19.73
CA LEU A 321 6.81 -4.99 -19.11
C LEU A 321 7.08 -6.49 -19.13
N SER A 322 6.11 -7.30 -18.69
CA SER A 322 6.22 -8.77 -18.66
C SER A 322 6.48 -9.39 -20.04
N ASN A 323 5.82 -8.86 -21.08
CA ASN A 323 5.98 -9.35 -22.46
C ASN A 323 7.27 -8.89 -23.16
N ARG A 324 7.87 -7.76 -22.78
CA ARG A 324 9.07 -7.21 -23.45
C ARG A 324 10.36 -7.91 -23.04
N GLU A 325 10.43 -8.42 -21.83
CA GLU A 325 11.68 -8.98 -21.28
C GLU A 325 11.67 -10.51 -21.11
N ASN A 326 10.76 -11.20 -21.83
CA ASN A 326 10.57 -12.65 -21.75
C ASN A 326 10.45 -13.14 -20.30
N TYR A 327 9.73 -12.39 -19.47
CA TYR A 327 9.51 -12.74 -18.07
C TYR A 327 8.68 -14.03 -17.90
N THR A 328 8.08 -14.57 -18.97
CA THR A 328 7.21 -15.75 -18.96
C THR A 328 7.73 -16.93 -19.78
N ASN A 329 8.91 -16.83 -20.43
CA ASN A 329 9.40 -17.82 -21.42
C ASN A 329 10.87 -18.25 -21.19
N GLU A 330 11.21 -18.67 -19.98
CA GLU A 330 12.38 -19.55 -19.76
C GLU A 330 11.99 -20.72 -18.87
#